data_AF-A0A7R9MQS3-F1
#
_entry.id   AF-A0A7R9MQS3-F1
#
_cell.length_a   1.000
_cell.length_b   1.000
_cell.length_c   1.000
_cell.angle_alpha   90.00
_cell.angle_beta   90.00
_cell.angle_gamma   90.00
#
_symmetry.space_group_name_H-M   'P 1'
#
loop_
_entity.id
_entity.type
_entity.pdbx_description
1 polymer ?
#
loop_
_entity_poly.entity_id
_entity_poly.type
_entity_poly.pdbx_seq_one_letter_code
_entity_poly.pdbx_strand_id
1 'polypeptide(L)'
;MVTSEETKKESVASPVTANESTDVKPEVKPTVPVSTSLQTTHKQVARQVQKKIFKPDELRQALMPTLEKLYRQDPESLPFRQPVDPTLLQIPDYFDIIRRPMDLSTIKKKLDTGQYQDPWQYVDDVWLMFDNAWLYNRKTSRVYRYCTKLSEVFEAEIDPVMQSLGYCCGRKYVFQPQILCCFGKQLCTIPRDAKYMSFQNKYTYCMKCFTDIPGEVVTVGDAFGLDPTSTSSQTIPKEKFQEMKNDHLDVEPFIDCKDC
;
A
#
# COMPACT_ATOMS: atom_id res chain seq x y z
N MET A 1 27.93 -49.35 3.06
CA MET A 1 28.87 -49.10 4.17
C MET A 1 28.41 -47.85 4.91
N VAL A 2 28.67 -47.74 6.22
CA VAL A 2 28.07 -46.71 7.09
C VAL A 2 29.16 -46.03 7.92
N THR A 3 29.26 -44.71 7.77
CA THR A 3 29.88 -43.73 8.67
C THR A 3 29.20 -42.39 8.30
N SER A 4 28.51 -41.62 9.15
CA SER A 4 28.71 -41.30 10.58
C SER A 4 29.91 -40.38 10.81
N GLU A 5 29.63 -39.09 10.98
CA GLU A 5 30.51 -38.11 11.64
C GLU A 5 29.75 -37.50 12.82
N GLU A 6 30.44 -37.24 13.93
CA GLU A 6 29.83 -36.96 15.23
C GLU A 6 29.97 -35.49 15.65
N THR A 7 28.93 -34.95 16.28
CA THR A 7 29.03 -33.69 17.02
C THR A 7 29.83 -33.88 18.31
N LYS A 8 30.95 -33.17 18.48
CA LYS A 8 31.54 -32.97 19.81
C LYS A 8 31.14 -31.61 20.41
N LYS A 9 30.84 -31.62 21.71
CA LYS A 9 30.40 -30.48 22.52
C LYS A 9 31.22 -30.49 23.81
N GLU A 10 31.78 -29.35 24.20
CA GLU A 10 32.60 -29.24 25.43
C GLU A 10 32.41 -27.85 26.06
N SER A 11 32.73 -27.73 27.36
CA SER A 11 32.31 -26.63 28.24
C SER A 11 33.34 -26.37 29.35
N VAL A 12 32.93 -25.73 30.47
CA VAL A 12 33.76 -25.23 31.60
C VAL A 12 34.46 -23.89 31.24
N ALA A 13 34.31 -22.73 31.91
CA ALA A 13 33.83 -22.26 33.24
C ALA A 13 34.96 -21.79 34.20
N SER A 14 34.68 -20.73 34.98
CA SER A 14 35.65 -19.91 35.73
C SER A 14 35.66 -20.16 37.25
N PRO A 15 36.67 -19.63 37.98
CA PRO A 15 36.50 -18.99 39.30
C PRO A 15 36.98 -17.50 39.28
N VAL A 16 36.45 -16.50 40.01
CA VAL A 16 36.20 -16.30 41.48
C VAL A 16 37.52 -16.11 42.25
N THR A 17 37.79 -15.03 43.03
CA THR A 17 37.12 -14.40 44.21
C THR A 17 37.01 -12.84 44.10
N ALA A 18 36.14 -12.08 44.80
CA ALA A 18 35.63 -12.05 46.20
C ALA A 18 36.63 -11.46 47.24
N ASN A 19 36.20 -10.82 48.34
CA ASN A 19 34.84 -10.61 48.89
C ASN A 19 34.52 -9.09 49.10
N GLU A 20 34.00 -8.43 50.16
CA GLU A 20 33.47 -8.69 51.54
C GLU A 20 32.79 -7.34 52.01
N SER A 21 31.82 -7.17 52.92
CA SER A 21 30.63 -7.94 53.41
C SER A 21 29.79 -7.10 54.42
N THR A 22 28.44 -7.22 54.45
CA THR A 22 27.50 -7.04 55.63
C THR A 22 27.40 -5.67 56.36
N ASP A 23 26.33 -5.23 57.06
CA ASP A 23 24.85 -5.47 57.10
C ASP A 23 24.20 -4.22 57.78
N VAL A 24 22.98 -4.07 58.33
CA VAL A 24 21.85 -4.95 58.75
C VAL A 24 20.48 -4.22 58.66
N LYS A 25 19.37 -4.93 58.87
CA LYS A 25 17.97 -4.44 58.85
C LYS A 25 17.27 -4.53 60.24
N PRO A 26 16.33 -3.61 60.56
CA PRO A 26 15.02 -4.02 61.10
C PRO A 26 13.81 -3.31 60.43
N GLU A 27 12.59 -3.75 60.78
CA GLU A 27 11.34 -3.48 60.03
C GLU A 27 10.15 -3.23 60.97
N VAL A 28 9.34 -2.18 60.72
CA VAL A 28 8.04 -1.95 61.39
C VAL A 28 7.02 -1.26 60.45
N LYS A 29 5.77 -1.70 60.55
CA LYS A 29 4.52 -1.08 60.06
C LYS A 29 3.44 -1.30 61.15
N PRO A 30 2.27 -0.62 61.12
CA PRO A 30 1.97 0.71 60.56
C PRO A 30 1.17 1.62 61.56
N THR A 31 1.15 2.93 61.33
CA THR A 31 0.12 3.84 61.91
C THR A 31 -0.17 5.00 60.98
N VAL A 32 -1.41 5.52 61.02
CA VAL A 32 -1.95 6.56 60.13
C VAL A 32 -2.07 7.89 60.88
N PRO A 33 -1.65 9.01 60.27
CA PRO A 33 -2.42 10.25 60.37
C PRO A 33 -3.06 10.68 59.04
N VAL A 34 -4.14 11.46 59.14
CA VAL A 34 -5.01 11.86 58.03
C VAL A 34 -4.61 13.22 57.44
N SER A 35 -4.64 13.30 56.11
CA SER A 35 -4.82 14.46 55.22
C SER A 35 -4.34 15.87 55.65
N THR A 36 -3.35 16.38 54.91
CA THR A 36 -3.38 17.78 54.42
C THR A 36 -3.04 17.77 52.92
N SER A 37 -3.84 18.42 52.08
CA SER A 37 -3.67 18.35 50.62
C SER A 37 -2.61 19.35 50.09
N LEU A 38 -1.51 18.82 49.57
CA LEU A 38 -0.61 19.58 48.71
C LEU A 38 -1.18 19.64 47.29
N GLN A 39 -1.62 20.82 46.87
CA GLN A 39 -2.15 21.04 45.52
C GLN A 39 -1.01 21.07 44.48
N THR A 40 -0.70 19.93 43.88
CA THR A 40 0.21 19.87 42.73
C THR A 40 -0.45 20.53 41.52
N THR A 41 0.04 21.71 41.14
CA THR A 41 -0.44 22.43 39.96
C THR A 41 0.06 21.78 38.67
N HIS A 42 -0.59 20.68 38.28
CA HIS A 42 -0.39 20.02 37.00
C HIS A 42 -0.79 20.94 35.83
N LYS A 43 0.11 21.84 35.44
CA LYS A 43 0.07 22.51 34.14
C LYS A 43 0.23 21.45 33.06
N GLN A 44 -0.88 20.94 32.54
CA GLN A 44 -0.90 20.23 31.27
C GLN A 44 -0.49 21.20 30.17
N VAL A 45 0.80 21.20 29.83
CA VAL A 45 1.30 21.93 28.67
C VAL A 45 0.78 21.19 27.43
N ALA A 46 -0.23 21.74 26.78
CA ALA A 46 -0.72 21.23 25.51
C ALA A 46 0.43 21.27 24.49
N ARG A 47 0.96 20.08 24.16
CA ARG A 47 2.09 19.92 23.24
C ARG A 47 1.61 20.32 21.83
N GLN A 48 1.96 21.52 21.40
CA GLN A 48 1.56 22.04 20.10
C GLN A 48 2.18 21.19 18.99
N VAL A 49 1.32 20.58 18.16
CA VAL A 49 1.74 19.78 17.00
C VAL A 49 2.34 20.72 15.96
N GLN A 50 3.66 20.65 15.76
CA GLN A 50 4.36 21.48 14.78
C GLN A 50 4.40 20.77 13.44
N LYS A 51 3.27 20.81 12.72
CA LYS A 51 3.16 20.24 11.38
C LYS A 51 4.34 20.65 10.50
N LYS A 52 5.01 19.68 9.90
CA LYS A 52 6.13 19.87 8.97
C LYS A 52 5.63 20.61 7.73
N ILE A 53 6.06 21.87 7.60
CA ILE A 53 5.92 22.64 6.36
C ILE A 53 7.18 22.40 5.52
N PHE A 54 6.99 21.97 4.28
CA PHE A 54 8.06 21.94 3.28
C PHE A 54 8.10 23.26 2.52
N LYS A 55 9.31 23.73 2.19
CA LYS A 55 9.46 24.90 1.30
C LYS A 55 9.37 24.47 -0.17
N PRO A 56 8.86 25.30 -1.09
CA PRO A 56 8.90 25.03 -2.53
C PRO A 56 10.27 24.61 -3.04
N ASP A 57 11.33 25.33 -2.65
CA ASP A 57 12.72 25.01 -3.05
C ASP A 57 13.24 23.70 -2.45
N GLU A 58 12.80 23.33 -1.25
CA GLU A 58 13.15 22.09 -0.56
C GLU A 58 12.58 20.87 -1.30
N LEU A 59 11.28 20.90 -1.62
CA LEU A 59 10.64 19.88 -2.45
C LEU A 59 11.24 19.83 -3.86
N ARG A 60 11.44 21.00 -4.48
CA ARG A 60 12.01 21.11 -5.83
C ARG A 60 13.42 20.53 -5.91
N GLN A 61 14.30 20.86 -4.95
CA GLN A 61 15.68 20.36 -4.92
C GLN A 61 15.74 18.84 -4.69
N ALA A 62 14.88 18.30 -3.82
CA ALA A 62 14.83 16.87 -3.54
C ALA A 62 14.21 16.05 -4.69
N LEU A 63 13.10 16.51 -5.26
CA LEU A 63 12.26 15.70 -6.16
C LEU A 63 12.66 15.81 -7.65
N MET A 64 13.16 16.97 -8.10
CA MET A 64 13.51 17.20 -9.52
C MET A 64 14.49 16.15 -10.10
N PRO A 65 15.52 15.66 -9.38
CA PRO A 65 16.41 14.60 -9.88
C PRO A 65 15.68 13.30 -10.28
N THR A 66 14.59 12.95 -9.59
CA THR A 66 13.76 11.76 -9.93
C THR A 66 13.00 11.99 -11.22
N LEU A 67 12.39 13.18 -11.40
CA LEU A 67 11.68 13.56 -12.61
C LEU A 67 12.61 13.62 -13.83
N GLU A 68 13.82 14.16 -13.65
CA GLU A 68 14.86 14.12 -14.67
C GLU A 68 15.29 12.69 -15.03
N LYS A 69 15.31 11.75 -14.07
CA LYS A 69 15.64 10.35 -14.37
C LYS A 69 14.59 9.72 -15.28
N LEU A 70 13.32 10.09 -15.15
CA LEU A 70 12.26 9.72 -16.09
C LEU A 70 12.50 10.36 -17.47
N TYR A 71 12.73 11.68 -17.54
CA TYR A 71 13.05 12.37 -18.80
C TYR A 71 14.26 11.76 -19.56
N ARG A 72 15.25 11.23 -18.83
CA ARG A 72 16.44 10.58 -19.37
C ARG A 72 16.20 9.18 -19.97
N GLN A 73 15.01 8.59 -19.83
CA GLN A 73 14.66 7.33 -20.52
C GLN A 73 14.21 7.62 -21.96
N ASP A 74 14.84 6.98 -22.95
CA ASP A 74 14.64 7.25 -24.37
C ASP A 74 14.72 5.91 -25.13
N PRO A 75 13.64 5.44 -25.80
CA PRO A 75 12.42 6.16 -26.20
C PRO A 75 11.31 6.28 -25.14
N GLU A 76 11.45 5.69 -23.96
CA GLU A 76 10.33 5.43 -23.05
C GLU A 76 9.59 6.70 -22.59
N SER A 77 10.32 7.78 -22.28
CA SER A 77 9.68 9.01 -21.80
C SER A 77 8.94 9.80 -22.87
N LEU A 78 9.23 9.59 -24.17
CA LEU A 78 8.76 10.46 -25.26
C LEU A 78 7.25 10.72 -25.25
N PRO A 79 6.35 9.73 -25.08
CA PRO A 79 4.89 9.96 -25.03
C PRO A 79 4.41 10.74 -23.80
N PHE A 80 5.25 10.88 -22.78
CA PHE A 80 4.91 11.47 -21.47
C PHE A 80 5.56 12.85 -21.26
N ARG A 81 6.43 13.31 -22.19
CA ARG A 81 7.18 14.57 -22.04
C ARG A 81 6.32 15.83 -22.14
N GLN A 82 5.09 15.74 -22.64
CA GLN A 82 4.15 16.83 -22.93
C GLN A 82 2.70 16.38 -22.63
N PRO A 83 1.73 17.31 -22.48
CA PRO A 83 0.32 16.96 -22.33
C PRO A 83 -0.19 16.19 -23.56
N VAL A 84 -1.10 15.24 -23.34
CA VAL A 84 -1.76 14.50 -24.43
C VAL A 84 -2.68 15.43 -25.21
N ASP A 85 -2.46 15.56 -26.52
CA ASP A 85 -3.37 16.19 -27.48
C ASP A 85 -4.14 15.09 -28.23
N PRO A 86 -5.44 14.87 -27.93
CA PRO A 86 -6.22 13.82 -28.56
C PRO A 86 -6.51 14.05 -30.06
N THR A 87 -6.44 15.31 -30.52
CA THR A 87 -6.69 15.67 -31.92
C THR A 87 -5.47 15.34 -32.77
N LEU A 88 -4.29 15.78 -32.31
CA LEU A 88 -3.01 15.50 -32.98
C LEU A 88 -2.69 14.00 -33.01
N LEU A 89 -3.02 13.28 -31.93
CA LEU A 89 -2.76 11.84 -31.78
C LEU A 89 -3.90 10.95 -32.33
N GLN A 90 -4.98 11.52 -32.85
CA GLN A 90 -6.13 10.81 -33.44
C GLN A 90 -6.82 9.82 -32.48
N ILE A 91 -6.95 10.21 -31.20
CA ILE A 91 -7.52 9.43 -30.10
C ILE A 91 -8.69 10.18 -29.42
N PRO A 92 -9.78 10.50 -30.14
CA PRO A 92 -10.80 11.46 -29.69
C PRO A 92 -11.54 11.05 -28.39
N ASP A 93 -11.54 9.76 -28.04
CA ASP A 93 -12.14 9.20 -26.81
C ASP A 93 -11.28 9.40 -25.55
N TYR A 94 -10.07 9.96 -25.67
CA TYR A 94 -9.12 10.03 -24.56
C TYR A 94 -9.69 10.72 -23.31
N PHE A 95 -10.41 11.85 -23.44
CA PHE A 95 -11.01 12.56 -22.29
C PHE A 95 -12.36 11.97 -21.83
N ASP A 96 -12.95 11.03 -22.57
CA ASP A 96 -14.09 10.23 -22.10
C ASP A 96 -13.65 9.14 -21.13
N ILE A 97 -12.41 8.66 -21.26
CA ILE A 97 -11.79 7.67 -20.37
C ILE A 97 -10.98 8.38 -19.27
N ILE A 98 -10.10 9.31 -19.64
CA ILE A 98 -9.14 9.98 -18.73
C ILE A 98 -9.68 11.32 -18.24
N ARG A 99 -10.18 11.32 -17.01
CA ARG A 99 -10.82 12.49 -16.38
C ARG A 99 -9.86 13.48 -15.71
N ARG A 100 -8.62 13.06 -15.44
CA ARG A 100 -7.54 13.89 -14.87
C ARG A 100 -6.22 13.62 -15.62
N PRO A 101 -5.99 14.21 -16.81
CA PRO A 101 -4.73 14.05 -17.52
C PRO A 101 -3.55 14.60 -16.70
N MET A 102 -2.36 14.00 -16.87
CA MET A 102 -1.11 14.42 -16.24
C MET A 102 0.07 13.99 -17.12
N ASP A 103 1.16 14.77 -17.09
CA ASP A 103 2.36 14.56 -17.91
C ASP A 103 3.62 15.15 -17.24
N LEU A 104 4.81 14.74 -17.68
CA LEU A 104 6.08 15.14 -17.08
C LEU A 104 6.31 16.66 -17.09
N SER A 105 5.80 17.40 -18.08
CA SER A 105 5.97 18.85 -18.15
C SER A 105 5.01 19.60 -17.22
N THR A 106 3.79 19.11 -17.03
CA THR A 106 2.87 19.63 -16.01
C THR A 106 3.42 19.36 -14.61
N ILE A 107 3.94 18.16 -14.34
CA ILE A 107 4.59 17.82 -13.07
C ILE A 107 5.81 18.72 -12.83
N LYS A 108 6.67 18.89 -13.84
CA LYS A 108 7.84 19.78 -13.77
C LYS A 108 7.43 21.22 -13.45
N LYS A 109 6.41 21.74 -14.13
CA LYS A 109 5.86 23.08 -13.91
C LYS A 109 5.31 23.24 -12.49
N LYS A 110 4.63 22.22 -11.94
CA LYS A 110 4.12 22.24 -10.55
C LYS A 110 5.26 22.26 -9.52
N LEU A 111 6.37 21.54 -9.74
CA LEU A 111 7.59 21.65 -8.92
C LEU A 111 8.24 23.04 -9.05
N ASP A 112 8.51 23.51 -10.27
CA ASP A 112 9.18 24.80 -10.52
C ASP A 112 8.35 26.03 -10.06
N THR A 113 7.04 25.87 -9.87
CA THR A 113 6.15 26.95 -9.36
C THR A 113 5.63 26.72 -7.94
N GLY A 114 6.14 25.73 -7.21
CA GLY A 114 5.82 25.51 -5.80
C GLY A 114 4.37 25.11 -5.50
N GLN A 115 3.70 24.43 -6.44
CA GLN A 115 2.28 24.04 -6.28
C GLN A 115 2.08 22.79 -5.40
N TYR A 116 3.16 22.10 -5.03
CA TYR A 116 3.14 20.97 -4.11
C TYR A 116 3.41 21.45 -2.67
N GLN A 117 2.59 21.02 -1.71
CA GLN A 117 2.74 21.37 -0.28
C GLN A 117 3.49 20.30 0.51
N ASP A 118 3.44 19.07 0.03
CA ASP A 118 4.11 17.88 0.53
C ASP A 118 4.60 17.05 -0.67
N PRO A 119 5.55 16.11 -0.50
CA PRO A 119 6.08 15.34 -1.62
C PRO A 119 5.16 14.20 -2.09
N TRP A 120 4.18 13.77 -1.29
CA TRP A 120 3.22 12.74 -1.72
C TRP A 120 2.30 13.26 -2.82
N GLN A 121 1.93 14.55 -2.81
CA GLN A 121 1.21 15.18 -3.93
C GLN A 121 1.99 15.09 -5.27
N TYR A 122 3.32 15.13 -5.24
CA TYR A 122 4.16 14.92 -6.43
C TYR A 122 4.18 13.43 -6.83
N VAL A 123 4.36 12.53 -5.86
CA VAL A 123 4.30 11.08 -6.07
C VAL A 123 2.95 10.68 -6.68
N ASP A 124 1.85 11.26 -6.22
CA ASP A 124 0.49 11.02 -6.72
C ASP A 124 0.27 11.49 -8.15
N ASP A 125 0.83 12.64 -8.57
CA ASP A 125 0.73 13.06 -9.97
C ASP A 125 1.59 12.18 -10.90
N VAL A 126 2.76 11.69 -10.44
CA VAL A 126 3.59 10.74 -11.20
C VAL A 126 2.87 9.40 -11.36
N TRP A 127 2.26 8.87 -10.29
CA TRP A 127 1.43 7.67 -10.37
C TRP A 127 0.18 7.88 -11.23
N LEU A 128 -0.52 9.01 -11.11
CA LEU A 128 -1.67 9.35 -11.96
C LEU A 128 -1.30 9.36 -13.46
N MET A 129 -0.13 9.89 -13.81
CA MET A 129 0.38 9.84 -15.18
C MET A 129 0.55 8.38 -15.67
N PHE A 130 1.04 7.48 -14.80
CA PHE A 130 1.17 6.06 -15.13
C PHE A 130 -0.19 5.34 -15.20
N ASP A 131 -1.06 5.53 -14.22
CA ASP A 131 -2.39 4.93 -14.14
C ASP A 131 -3.26 5.33 -15.33
N ASN A 132 -3.24 6.60 -15.72
CA ASN A 132 -3.90 7.09 -16.94
C ASN A 132 -3.40 6.36 -18.19
N ALA A 133 -2.09 6.17 -18.31
CA ALA A 133 -1.50 5.51 -19.47
C ALA A 133 -1.81 4.01 -19.49
N TRP A 134 -1.80 3.32 -18.36
CA TRP A 134 -2.19 1.91 -18.25
C TRP A 134 -3.70 1.68 -18.44
N LEU A 135 -4.54 2.64 -18.04
CA LEU A 135 -5.99 2.59 -18.24
C LEU A 135 -6.37 2.79 -19.71
N TYR A 136 -5.79 3.78 -20.39
CA TYR A 136 -6.11 4.07 -21.79
C TYR A 136 -5.47 3.07 -22.77
N ASN A 137 -4.22 2.64 -22.53
CA ASN A 137 -3.46 1.86 -23.50
C ASN A 137 -3.61 0.34 -23.26
N ARG A 138 -3.74 -0.44 -24.34
CA ARG A 138 -3.72 -1.92 -24.26
C ARG A 138 -2.35 -2.42 -23.78
N LYS A 139 -2.32 -3.48 -22.95
CA LYS A 139 -1.09 -4.09 -22.39
C LYS A 139 -0.01 -4.45 -23.44
N THR A 140 -0.40 -4.71 -24.68
CA THR A 140 0.50 -5.05 -25.80
C THR A 140 1.11 -3.85 -26.52
N SER A 141 0.60 -2.63 -26.29
CA SER A 141 1.06 -1.39 -26.95
C SER A 141 2.51 -1.02 -26.58
N ARG A 142 3.09 -0.04 -27.28
CA ARG A 142 4.38 0.54 -26.91
C ARG A 142 4.26 1.42 -25.66
N VAL A 143 3.26 2.31 -25.62
CA VAL A 143 3.04 3.26 -24.51
C VAL A 143 2.83 2.55 -23.18
N TYR A 144 2.06 1.46 -23.13
CA TYR A 144 1.88 0.67 -21.89
C TYR A 144 3.21 0.10 -21.36
N ARG A 145 4.04 -0.45 -22.25
CA ARG A 145 5.37 -0.99 -21.88
C ARG A 145 6.35 0.10 -21.47
N TYR A 146 6.32 1.25 -22.14
CA TYR A 146 7.11 2.42 -21.76
C TYR A 146 6.68 2.96 -20.39
N CYS A 147 5.38 3.01 -20.12
CA CYS A 147 4.83 3.36 -18.80
C CYS A 147 5.38 2.43 -17.71
N THR A 148 5.36 1.12 -17.92
CA THR A 148 5.94 0.14 -16.97
C THR A 148 7.45 0.34 -16.77
N LYS A 149 8.21 0.63 -17.83
CA LYS A 149 9.65 0.92 -17.69
C LYS A 149 9.92 2.23 -16.94
N LEU A 150 9.05 3.25 -17.08
CA LEU A 150 9.13 4.49 -16.30
C LEU A 150 8.75 4.29 -14.83
N SER A 151 7.74 3.47 -14.51
CA SER A 151 7.36 3.19 -13.12
C SER A 151 8.45 2.42 -12.38
N GLU A 152 9.07 1.41 -13.01
CA GLU A 152 10.26 0.71 -12.47
C GLU A 152 11.40 1.69 -12.14
N VAL A 153 11.64 2.69 -13.00
CA VAL A 153 12.67 3.72 -12.76
C VAL A 153 12.23 4.68 -11.66
N PHE A 154 10.94 5.03 -11.55
CA PHE A 154 10.46 5.90 -10.49
C PHE A 154 10.58 5.25 -9.11
N GLU A 155 10.12 4.00 -8.96
CA GLU A 155 10.20 3.21 -7.73
C GLU A 155 11.64 3.10 -7.19
N ALA A 156 12.62 2.92 -8.07
CA ALA A 156 14.02 2.81 -7.70
C ALA A 156 14.66 4.12 -7.20
N GLU A 157 14.16 5.28 -7.63
CA GLU A 157 14.76 6.59 -7.32
C GLU A 157 14.02 7.34 -6.21
N ILE A 158 12.72 7.08 -6.01
CA ILE A 158 11.88 7.87 -5.09
C ILE A 158 12.12 7.54 -3.61
N ASP A 159 12.49 6.30 -3.28
CA ASP A 159 12.74 5.86 -1.90
C ASP A 159 13.80 6.68 -1.15
N PRO A 160 15.06 6.77 -1.61
CA PRO A 160 16.10 7.50 -0.88
C PRO A 160 15.78 9.00 -0.78
N VAL A 161 15.08 9.55 -1.76
CA VAL A 161 14.63 10.95 -1.77
C VAL A 161 13.57 11.19 -0.71
N MET A 162 12.54 10.35 -0.64
CA MET A 162 11.48 10.44 0.38
C MET A 162 12.05 10.20 1.79
N GLN A 163 13.04 9.32 1.93
CA GLN A 163 13.78 9.13 3.19
C GLN A 163 14.57 10.38 3.58
N SER A 164 15.23 11.06 2.63
CA SER A 164 15.89 12.35 2.90
C SER A 164 14.93 13.47 3.32
N LEU A 165 13.65 13.36 2.94
CA LEU A 165 12.56 14.29 3.33
C LEU A 165 11.87 13.88 4.65
N GLY A 166 12.30 12.78 5.29
CA GLY A 166 11.82 12.33 6.60
C GLY A 166 10.71 11.26 6.58
N TYR A 167 10.36 10.71 5.41
CA TYR A 167 9.41 9.60 5.29
C TYR A 167 10.10 8.24 5.40
N CYS A 168 9.32 7.16 5.61
CA CYS A 168 9.88 5.80 5.67
C CYS A 168 10.38 5.28 4.31
N CYS A 169 9.70 5.66 3.22
CA CYS A 169 9.98 5.28 1.84
C CYS A 169 9.17 6.18 0.88
N GLY A 170 9.28 5.95 -0.42
CA GLY A 170 8.43 6.57 -1.46
C GLY A 170 7.48 5.60 -2.16
N ARG A 171 7.40 4.34 -1.71
CA ARG A 171 6.53 3.32 -2.32
C ARG A 171 5.09 3.47 -1.85
N LYS A 172 4.16 3.22 -2.78
CA LYS A 172 2.81 2.80 -2.43
C LYS A 172 2.82 1.30 -2.18
N TYR A 173 3.06 0.89 -0.93
CA TYR A 173 2.90 -0.52 -0.57
C TYR A 173 1.44 -0.94 -0.76
N VAL A 174 1.26 -2.17 -1.23
CA VAL A 174 -0.05 -2.80 -1.37
C VAL A 174 -0.03 -4.07 -0.54
N PHE A 175 -1.11 -4.31 0.21
CA PHE A 175 -1.28 -5.56 0.92
C PHE A 175 -1.18 -6.73 -0.06
N GLN A 176 -0.59 -7.83 0.41
CA GLN A 176 -0.49 -9.04 -0.39
C GLN A 176 -1.91 -9.49 -0.77
N PRO A 177 -2.24 -9.59 -2.07
CA PRO A 177 -3.63 -9.56 -2.52
C PRO A 177 -4.45 -10.71 -1.94
N GLN A 178 -5.61 -10.36 -1.36
CA GLN A 178 -6.54 -11.30 -0.76
C GLN A 178 -6.80 -12.49 -1.70
N ILE A 179 -6.62 -13.72 -1.20
CA ILE A 179 -6.91 -14.92 -1.98
C ILE A 179 -8.43 -15.04 -2.10
N LEU A 180 -8.97 -14.54 -3.21
CA LEU A 180 -10.41 -14.57 -3.49
C LEU A 180 -10.91 -16.02 -3.57
N CYS A 181 -11.66 -16.44 -2.56
CA CYS A 181 -12.35 -17.73 -2.56
C CYS A 181 -13.49 -17.76 -3.58
N CYS A 182 -13.76 -18.93 -4.15
CA CYS A 182 -14.85 -19.17 -5.08
C CYS A 182 -15.98 -19.97 -4.41
N PHE A 183 -17.17 -19.38 -4.34
CA PHE A 183 -18.37 -19.97 -3.72
C PHE A 183 -18.91 -21.23 -4.42
N GLY A 184 -18.41 -21.58 -5.61
CA GLY A 184 -18.90 -22.73 -6.37
C GLY A 184 -18.36 -24.09 -5.93
N LYS A 185 -17.15 -24.17 -5.34
CA LYS A 185 -16.50 -25.43 -4.93
C LYS A 185 -15.58 -25.17 -3.73
N GLN A 186 -15.61 -26.05 -2.74
CA GLN A 186 -14.70 -25.98 -1.59
C GLN A 186 -13.23 -25.96 -2.05
N LEU A 187 -12.40 -25.17 -1.37
CA LEU A 187 -10.98 -24.94 -1.69
C LEU A 187 -10.70 -24.35 -3.09
N CYS A 188 -11.71 -23.92 -3.85
CA CYS A 188 -11.50 -23.24 -5.12
C CYS A 188 -11.16 -21.76 -4.90
N THR A 189 -10.10 -21.29 -5.54
CA THR A 189 -9.61 -19.90 -5.45
C THR A 189 -9.54 -19.24 -6.83
N ILE A 190 -9.60 -17.92 -6.86
CA ILE A 190 -9.50 -17.07 -8.05
C ILE A 190 -8.11 -16.42 -8.04
N PRO A 191 -7.16 -16.85 -8.89
CA PRO A 191 -5.80 -16.28 -8.89
C PRO A 191 -5.79 -14.83 -9.40
N ARG A 192 -4.68 -14.11 -9.14
CA ARG A 192 -4.46 -12.73 -9.63
C ARG A 192 -4.56 -12.65 -11.15
N ASP A 193 -4.98 -11.49 -11.65
CA ASP A 193 -5.28 -11.17 -13.05
C ASP A 193 -6.40 -12.02 -13.71
N ALA A 194 -6.97 -13.03 -13.04
CA ALA A 194 -8.05 -13.84 -13.57
C ALA A 194 -9.41 -13.11 -13.57
N LYS A 195 -10.26 -13.47 -14.54
CA LYS A 195 -11.68 -13.07 -14.56
C LYS A 195 -12.51 -13.87 -13.56
N TYR A 196 -13.51 -13.24 -12.97
CA TYR A 196 -14.49 -13.86 -12.08
C TYR A 196 -15.83 -13.13 -12.13
N MET A 197 -16.89 -13.76 -11.63
CA MET A 197 -18.22 -13.18 -11.51
C MET A 197 -18.47 -12.75 -10.06
N SER A 198 -18.93 -11.53 -9.85
CA SER A 198 -19.18 -10.92 -8.53
C SER A 198 -20.62 -10.46 -8.38
N PHE A 199 -21.24 -10.72 -7.23
CA PHE A 199 -22.47 -10.05 -6.80
C PHE A 199 -22.25 -9.33 -5.47
N GLN A 200 -22.50 -8.01 -5.47
CA GLN A 200 -22.40 -7.11 -4.32
C GLN A 200 -21.05 -7.18 -3.56
N ASN A 201 -19.97 -7.59 -4.23
CA ASN A 201 -18.66 -7.91 -3.63
C ASN A 201 -18.72 -8.92 -2.45
N LYS A 202 -19.83 -9.66 -2.30
CA LYS A 202 -20.06 -10.66 -1.26
C LYS A 202 -19.97 -12.09 -1.79
N TYR A 203 -20.46 -12.33 -3.01
CA TYR A 203 -20.50 -13.66 -3.61
C TYR A 203 -19.65 -13.69 -4.88
N THR A 204 -18.57 -14.47 -4.85
CA THR A 204 -17.52 -14.53 -5.87
C THR A 204 -17.40 -15.92 -6.48
N TYR A 205 -17.40 -16.01 -7.81
CA TYR A 205 -17.27 -17.28 -8.55
C TYR A 205 -16.22 -17.15 -9.65
N CYS A 206 -15.26 -18.08 -9.71
CA CYS A 206 -14.38 -18.17 -10.89
C CYS A 206 -15.21 -18.52 -12.13
N MET A 207 -14.80 -18.07 -13.33
CA MET A 207 -15.60 -18.23 -14.55
C MET A 207 -16.09 -19.67 -14.75
N LYS A 208 -15.21 -20.66 -14.57
CA LYS A 208 -15.56 -22.08 -14.70
C LYS A 208 -16.68 -22.48 -13.76
N CYS A 209 -16.56 -22.20 -12.46
CA CYS A 209 -17.58 -22.56 -11.48
C CYS A 209 -18.89 -21.78 -11.67
N PHE A 210 -18.88 -20.60 -12.29
CA PHE A 210 -20.10 -19.87 -12.64
C PHE A 210 -20.81 -20.46 -13.87
N THR A 211 -20.04 -20.87 -14.88
CA THR A 211 -20.56 -21.58 -16.07
C THR A 211 -21.04 -23.00 -15.74
N ASP A 212 -20.38 -23.70 -14.82
CA ASP A 212 -20.77 -25.04 -14.34
C ASP A 212 -22.15 -25.08 -13.65
N ILE A 213 -22.71 -23.93 -13.21
CA ILE A 213 -24.03 -23.85 -12.57
C ILE A 213 -25.15 -24.00 -13.62
N PRO A 214 -26.09 -24.95 -13.48
CA PRO A 214 -27.18 -25.12 -14.44
C PRO A 214 -28.25 -24.01 -14.33
N GLY A 215 -28.78 -23.58 -15.49
CA GLY A 215 -29.85 -22.57 -15.59
C GLY A 215 -29.40 -21.13 -15.33
N GLU A 216 -30.37 -20.20 -15.29
CA GLU A 216 -30.14 -18.75 -15.26
C GLU A 216 -30.05 -18.14 -13.85
N VAL A 217 -30.02 -18.96 -12.80
CA VAL A 217 -29.98 -18.51 -11.40
C VAL A 217 -28.85 -19.20 -10.63
N VAL A 218 -28.27 -18.46 -9.70
CA VAL A 218 -27.32 -18.95 -8.70
C VAL A 218 -28.02 -18.97 -7.35
N THR A 219 -28.15 -20.16 -6.75
CA THR A 219 -28.59 -20.27 -5.35
C THR A 219 -27.37 -20.12 -4.45
N VAL A 220 -27.34 -19.04 -3.67
CA VAL A 220 -26.30 -18.80 -2.64
C VAL A 220 -26.85 -19.15 -1.25
N GLY A 221 -25.95 -19.57 -0.37
CA GLY A 221 -26.17 -19.72 1.06
C GLY A 221 -24.85 -19.47 1.79
N ASP A 222 -24.80 -19.78 3.08
CA ASP A 222 -23.57 -19.61 3.87
C ASP A 222 -22.56 -20.72 3.57
N ALA A 223 -21.83 -20.53 2.46
CA ALA A 223 -20.92 -21.50 1.84
C ALA A 223 -19.73 -21.97 2.70
N PHE A 224 -19.61 -21.45 3.93
CA PHE A 224 -18.59 -21.84 4.91
C PHE A 224 -19.15 -22.65 6.10
N GLY A 225 -20.49 -22.73 6.26
CA GLY A 225 -21.12 -23.52 7.33
C GLY A 225 -20.77 -23.09 8.76
N LEU A 226 -20.33 -21.84 8.95
CA LEU A 226 -19.82 -21.31 10.22
C LEU A 226 -20.93 -21.00 11.25
N ASP A 227 -22.16 -20.88 10.80
CA ASP A 227 -23.36 -20.80 11.64
C ASP A 227 -24.32 -21.93 11.23
N PRO A 228 -24.66 -22.89 12.13
CA PRO A 228 -25.60 -23.97 11.82
C PRO A 228 -27.07 -23.56 11.92
N THR A 229 -27.38 -22.28 12.18
CA THR A 229 -28.75 -21.76 12.37
C THR A 229 -29.28 -20.91 11.21
N SER A 230 -28.41 -20.47 10.28
CA SER A 230 -28.74 -19.57 9.17
C SER A 230 -29.25 -20.29 7.91
N THR A 231 -30.46 -20.87 7.97
CA THR A 231 -31.11 -21.59 6.84
C THR A 231 -31.55 -20.69 5.66
N SER A 232 -31.03 -19.46 5.54
CA SER A 232 -31.43 -18.48 4.53
C SER A 232 -30.67 -18.64 3.21
N SER A 233 -31.15 -19.54 2.35
CA SER A 233 -30.71 -19.58 0.94
C SER A 233 -31.38 -18.46 0.12
N GLN A 234 -30.60 -17.81 -0.74
CA GLN A 234 -31.07 -16.76 -1.64
C GLN A 234 -30.81 -17.15 -3.10
N THR A 235 -31.82 -16.98 -3.96
CA THR A 235 -31.69 -17.22 -5.40
C THR A 235 -31.42 -15.89 -6.12
N ILE A 236 -30.34 -15.82 -6.90
CA ILE A 236 -29.85 -14.61 -7.56
C ILE A 236 -29.70 -14.89 -9.08
N PRO A 237 -30.42 -14.18 -9.96
CA PRO A 237 -30.25 -14.31 -11.41
C PRO A 237 -28.81 -14.02 -11.87
N LYS A 238 -28.29 -14.83 -12.80
CA LYS A 238 -26.91 -14.74 -13.31
C LYS A 238 -26.60 -13.37 -13.93
N GLU A 239 -27.58 -12.80 -14.64
CA GLU A 239 -27.60 -11.43 -15.18
C GLU A 239 -27.21 -10.32 -14.16
N LYS A 240 -27.35 -10.56 -12.85
CA LYS A 240 -27.01 -9.58 -11.80
C LYS A 240 -25.56 -9.67 -11.34
N PHE A 241 -24.85 -10.73 -11.69
CA PHE A 241 -23.41 -10.83 -11.44
C PHE A 241 -22.64 -10.05 -12.50
N GLN A 242 -21.64 -9.29 -12.06
CA GLN A 242 -20.77 -8.52 -12.93
C GLN A 242 -19.48 -9.30 -13.20
N GLU A 243 -19.00 -9.31 -14.45
CA GLU A 243 -17.66 -9.80 -14.75
C GLU A 243 -16.64 -8.81 -14.20
N MET A 244 -15.79 -9.28 -13.29
CA MET A 244 -14.70 -8.54 -12.67
C MET A 244 -13.38 -9.25 -12.95
N LYS A 245 -12.27 -8.57 -12.63
CA LYS A 245 -10.91 -9.10 -12.77
C LYS A 245 -10.19 -8.96 -11.44
N ASN A 246 -9.41 -9.98 -11.06
CA ASN A 246 -8.68 -10.00 -9.79
C ASN A 246 -7.35 -9.22 -9.90
N ASP A 247 -7.44 -7.93 -10.18
CA ASP A 247 -6.31 -6.99 -10.25
C ASP A 247 -6.48 -5.74 -9.39
N HIS A 248 -7.44 -5.75 -8.46
CA HIS A 248 -7.48 -4.77 -7.38
C HIS A 248 -6.26 -4.93 -6.46
N LEU A 249 -5.78 -3.80 -5.92
CA LEU A 249 -4.63 -3.74 -5.03
C LEU A 249 -4.98 -2.83 -3.85
N ASP A 250 -5.21 -3.43 -2.69
CA ASP A 250 -5.47 -2.70 -1.46
C ASP A 250 -4.19 -2.01 -0.99
N VAL A 251 -4.12 -0.68 -1.09
CA VAL A 251 -2.95 0.13 -0.68
C VAL A 251 -2.85 0.14 0.85
N GLU A 252 -1.64 0.01 1.39
CA GLU A 252 -1.40 0.12 2.84
C GLU A 252 -1.72 1.55 3.32
N PRO A 253 -2.53 1.71 4.39
CA PRO A 253 -2.92 3.03 4.88
C PRO A 253 -1.76 3.75 5.58
N PHE A 254 -1.57 5.03 5.26
CA PHE A 254 -0.65 5.89 6.00
C PHE A 254 -1.09 6.06 7.47
N ILE A 255 -0.10 6.23 8.34
CA ILE A 255 -0.29 6.63 9.75
C ILE A 255 0.40 7.97 9.92
N ASP A 256 -0.38 9.02 10.14
CA ASP A 256 0.15 10.36 10.38
C ASP A 256 0.99 10.42 11.67
N CYS A 257 2.09 11.16 11.63
CA CYS A 257 2.84 11.48 12.84
C CYS A 257 2.00 12.39 13.75
N LYS A 258 2.17 12.25 15.07
CA LYS A 258 1.49 13.09 16.06
C LYS A 258 2.27 14.36 16.42
N ASP A 259 3.50 14.47 15.93
CA ASP A 259 4.44 15.54 16.30
C ASP A 259 4.80 16.47 15.12
N CYS A 260 4.77 15.96 13.88
CA CYS A 260 5.10 16.66 12.63
C CYS A 260 4.11 16.36 11.50
#